data_AF-A0A0W7W5H8-F1
#
_entry.id   AF-A0A0W7W5H8-F1
#
_cell.length_a   1.000
_cell.length_b   1.000
_cell.length_c   1.000
_cell.angle_alpha   90.00
_cell.angle_beta   90.00
_cell.angle_gamma   90.00
#
_symmetry.space_group_name_H-M   'P 1'
#
loop_
_entity.id
_entity.type
_entity.pdbx_description
1 polymer ?
#
loop_
_entity_poly.entity_id
_entity_poly.type
_entity_poly.pdbx_seq_one_letter_code
_entity_poly.pdbx_strand_id
1 'polypeptide(L)'
;MPKPFAPLATVSIALALLVSGCSAATDGTENEPQESATAKLEQLKSEGKVPASFTAEPLDLRVEIDGDEFGISWKGQPLTEDCAPGKGLTNSTVSLLMLQDVGIEDVQQCGNVWQATQADGSYIAWNAAP
;
A
#
# COMPACT_ATOMS: atom_id res chain seq x y z
N MET A 1 12.61 75.01 11.84
CA MET A 1 12.73 74.92 13.32
C MET A 1 11.35 75.19 13.89
N PRO A 2 10.83 74.49 14.94
CA PRO A 2 11.48 73.64 15.95
C PRO A 2 10.88 72.21 16.13
N LYS A 3 11.73 71.25 16.54
CA LYS A 3 11.44 70.17 17.53
C LYS A 3 11.63 70.79 18.94
N PRO A 4 11.30 70.16 20.11
CA PRO A 4 10.97 68.75 20.45
C PRO A 4 9.74 68.71 21.43
N PHE A 5 9.23 67.61 22.01
CA PHE A 5 9.81 66.65 22.97
C PHE A 5 8.81 65.50 23.20
N ALA A 6 9.31 64.28 23.34
CA ALA A 6 8.58 63.13 23.89
C ALA A 6 8.38 63.30 25.40
N PRO A 7 7.44 62.55 26.03
CA PRO A 7 7.94 61.39 26.77
C PRO A 7 7.02 60.15 26.80
N LEU A 8 7.68 59.00 26.82
CA LEU A 8 7.44 57.83 27.66
C LEU A 8 5.97 57.42 27.93
N ALA A 9 5.54 56.36 27.25
CA ALA A 9 4.54 55.44 27.79
C ALA A 9 4.92 53.99 27.40
N THR A 10 5.67 53.38 28.30
CA THR A 10 5.47 52.01 28.80
C THR A 10 5.28 50.91 27.75
N VAL A 11 6.41 50.36 27.34
CA VAL A 11 6.52 48.96 26.94
C VAL A 11 6.09 48.09 28.13
N SER A 12 5.02 47.31 27.95
CA SER A 12 4.83 45.93 28.41
C SER A 12 3.34 45.63 28.45
N ILE A 13 2.91 44.61 27.70
CA ILE A 13 2.24 43.41 28.25
C ILE A 13 2.15 42.40 27.11
N ALA A 14 2.94 41.34 27.27
CA ALA A 14 2.68 39.97 26.84
C ALA A 14 2.09 39.76 25.44
N LEU A 15 2.95 39.72 24.43
CA LEU A 15 2.69 38.84 23.29
C LEU A 15 2.87 37.42 23.82
N ALA A 16 1.74 36.77 24.10
CA ALA A 16 1.68 35.40 24.55
C ALA A 16 2.55 34.51 23.66
N LEU A 17 3.45 33.79 24.31
CA LEU A 17 4.24 32.70 23.75
C LEU A 17 3.28 31.70 23.09
N LEU A 18 3.08 31.83 21.79
CA LEU A 18 2.73 30.71 20.92
C LEU A 18 4.02 30.27 20.22
N VAL A 19 5.03 29.94 21.03
CA VAL A 19 6.07 29.00 20.64
C VAL A 19 5.58 27.62 21.07
N SER A 20 4.62 27.10 20.33
CA SER A 20 4.44 25.66 20.18
C SER A 20 4.81 25.30 18.74
N GLY A 21 6.00 25.74 18.33
CA GLY A 21 6.66 25.35 17.09
C GLY A 21 7.60 24.20 17.39
N CYS A 22 7.38 23.07 16.72
CA CYS A 22 8.22 21.88 16.70
C CYS A 22 8.49 21.24 18.06
N SER A 23 7.44 20.69 18.69
CA SER A 23 7.66 19.34 19.24
C SER A 23 7.94 18.46 18.03
N ALA A 24 9.19 17.96 17.97
CA ALA A 24 9.49 16.79 17.18
C ALA A 24 8.48 15.73 17.57
N ALA A 25 7.46 15.53 16.72
CA ALA A 25 6.72 14.29 16.73
C ALA A 25 7.76 13.25 16.31
N THR A 26 8.34 12.62 17.32
CA THR A 26 8.83 11.25 17.23
C THR A 26 7.63 10.39 16.79
N ASP A 27 7.30 10.45 15.51
CA ASP A 27 6.77 9.30 14.82
C ASP A 27 8.05 8.53 14.43
N GLY A 28 8.55 7.59 15.24
CA GLY A 28 7.70 6.59 15.87
C GLY A 28 7.01 5.73 14.82
N THR A 29 7.37 5.80 13.53
CA THR A 29 7.26 4.63 12.67
C THR A 29 8.42 3.73 13.07
N GLU A 30 8.18 2.97 14.14
CA GLU A 30 8.81 1.67 14.31
C GLU A 30 8.78 1.02 12.91
N ASN A 31 9.95 0.89 12.29
CA ASN A 31 10.08 -0.03 11.17
C ASN A 31 9.80 -1.39 11.79
N GLU A 32 8.53 -1.80 11.87
CA GLU A 32 8.20 -3.21 11.98
C GLU A 32 9.09 -3.92 10.97
N PRO A 33 9.74 -5.03 11.35
CA PRO A 33 10.59 -5.77 10.43
C PRO A 33 9.77 -6.00 9.17
N GLN A 34 10.12 -5.31 8.09
CA GLN A 34 9.35 -5.33 6.87
C GLN A 34 9.53 -6.74 6.30
N GLU A 35 8.61 -7.62 6.64
CA GLU A 35 8.64 -9.00 6.24
C GLU A 35 8.75 -9.04 4.72
N SER A 36 9.76 -9.74 4.21
CA SER A 36 10.01 -9.77 2.76
C SER A 36 8.76 -10.28 2.04
N ALA A 37 8.45 -9.74 0.86
CA ALA A 37 7.29 -10.17 0.08
C ALA A 37 7.28 -11.70 -0.16
N THR A 38 8.47 -12.31 -0.28
CA THR A 38 8.63 -13.77 -0.35
C THR A 38 8.14 -14.48 0.91
N ALA A 39 8.48 -13.98 2.10
CA ALA A 39 8.02 -14.57 3.37
C ALA A 39 6.49 -14.47 3.51
N LYS A 40 5.90 -13.32 3.17
CA LYS A 40 4.44 -13.16 3.12
C LYS A 40 3.78 -14.11 2.12
N LEU A 41 4.37 -14.31 0.94
CA LEU A 41 3.87 -15.28 -0.04
C LEU A 41 3.89 -16.70 0.51
N GLU A 42 4.97 -17.11 1.19
CA GLU A 42 5.05 -18.43 1.82
C GLU A 42 4.04 -18.61 2.96
N GLN A 43 3.77 -17.54 3.73
CA GLN A 43 2.67 -17.54 4.71
C GLN A 43 1.33 -17.80 4.01
N LEU A 44 0.99 -17.05 2.95
CA LEU A 44 -0.28 -17.21 2.21
C LEU A 44 -0.43 -18.62 1.62
N LYS A 45 0.67 -19.24 1.15
CA LYS A 45 0.67 -20.64 0.72
C LYS A 45 0.39 -21.60 1.88
N SER A 46 1.01 -21.38 3.03
CA SER A 46 0.80 -22.22 4.23
C SER A 46 -0.64 -22.14 4.78
N GLU A 47 -1.28 -20.98 4.62
CA GLU A 47 -2.68 -20.74 4.99
C GLU A 47 -3.67 -21.26 3.94
N GLY A 48 -3.20 -21.75 2.79
CA GLY A 48 -4.04 -22.22 1.68
C GLY A 48 -4.78 -21.10 0.94
N LYS A 49 -4.37 -19.84 1.13
CA LYS A 49 -4.95 -18.66 0.48
C LYS A 49 -4.51 -18.51 -0.97
N VAL A 50 -3.36 -19.08 -1.33
CA VAL A 50 -2.78 -19.08 -2.68
C VAL A 50 -2.27 -20.50 -3.00
N PRO A 51 -2.35 -20.98 -4.25
CA PRO A 51 -1.84 -22.30 -4.61
C PRO A 51 -0.36 -22.48 -4.22
N ALA A 52 -0.02 -23.65 -3.68
CA ALA A 52 1.37 -23.98 -3.34
C ALA A 52 2.30 -23.95 -4.57
N SER A 53 1.74 -24.17 -5.76
CA SER A 53 2.40 -24.11 -7.06
C SER A 53 2.71 -22.68 -7.54
N PHE A 54 2.25 -21.63 -6.84
CA PHE A 54 2.47 -20.24 -7.23
C PHE A 54 3.97 -19.89 -7.26
N THR A 55 4.45 -19.45 -8.43
CA THR A 55 5.84 -19.02 -8.69
C THR A 55 5.88 -17.55 -9.08
N ALA A 56 6.64 -16.74 -8.35
CA ALA A 56 6.84 -15.32 -8.68
C ALA A 56 8.32 -14.92 -8.68
N GLU A 57 8.65 -13.89 -9.46
CA GLU A 57 9.97 -13.28 -9.48
C GLU A 57 10.20 -12.40 -8.23
N PRO A 58 11.25 -12.65 -7.43
CA PRO A 58 11.45 -11.93 -6.17
C PRO A 58 11.66 -10.41 -6.31
N LEU A 59 12.19 -9.94 -7.44
CA LEU A 59 12.53 -8.53 -7.65
C LEU A 59 11.32 -7.64 -7.93
N ASP A 60 10.24 -8.23 -8.47
CA ASP A 60 9.00 -7.55 -8.82
C ASP A 60 7.80 -8.12 -8.04
N LEU A 61 8.04 -8.97 -7.04
CA LEU A 61 6.99 -9.52 -6.16
C LEU A 61 6.62 -8.49 -5.08
N ARG A 62 5.34 -8.10 -5.07
CA ARG A 62 4.74 -7.28 -4.02
C ARG A 62 3.60 -8.05 -3.38
N VAL A 63 3.50 -7.99 -2.06
CA VAL A 63 2.44 -8.64 -1.28
C VAL A 63 1.92 -7.64 -0.25
N GLU A 64 0.64 -7.31 -0.38
CA GLU A 64 -0.12 -6.49 0.55
C GLU A 64 -1.15 -7.37 1.26
N ILE A 65 -1.28 -7.21 2.57
CA ILE A 65 -2.21 -7.98 3.41
C ILE A 65 -2.90 -6.99 4.35
N ASP A 66 -4.22 -7.04 4.40
CA ASP A 66 -5.05 -6.26 5.33
C ASP A 66 -6.17 -7.15 5.89
N GLY A 67 -5.99 -7.59 7.15
CA GLY A 67 -6.89 -8.58 7.77
C GLY A 67 -6.95 -9.88 6.97
N ASP A 68 -8.13 -10.18 6.43
CA ASP A 68 -8.37 -11.36 5.59
C ASP A 68 -8.17 -11.08 4.09
N GLU A 69 -7.99 -9.82 3.69
CA GLU A 69 -7.70 -9.44 2.30
C GLU A 69 -6.22 -9.60 2.00
N PHE A 70 -5.93 -10.03 0.78
CA PHE A 70 -4.58 -9.93 0.23
C PHE A 70 -4.60 -9.45 -1.22
N GLY A 71 -3.47 -8.86 -1.61
CA GLY A 71 -3.13 -8.55 -2.98
C GLY A 71 -1.68 -8.94 -3.25
N ILE A 72 -1.43 -9.60 -4.38
CA ILE A 72 -0.10 -9.97 -4.83
C ILE A 72 0.10 -9.42 -6.24
N SER A 73 1.21 -8.76 -6.51
CA SER A 73 1.63 -8.38 -7.86
C SER A 73 2.98 -9.02 -8.18
N TRP A 74 3.15 -9.54 -9.39
CA TRP A 74 4.40 -10.17 -9.82
C TRP A 74 4.59 -10.15 -11.34
N LYS A 75 5.83 -10.36 -11.77
CA LYS A 75 6.16 -10.80 -13.13
C LYS A 75 6.51 -12.28 -13.15
N GLY A 76 6.21 -12.94 -14.26
CA GLY A 76 6.51 -14.35 -14.48
C GLY A 76 5.39 -15.08 -15.19
N GLN A 77 5.03 -16.25 -14.65
CA GLN A 77 3.95 -17.08 -15.20
C GLN A 77 2.62 -16.77 -14.50
N PRO A 78 1.49 -16.78 -15.24
CA PRO A 78 0.18 -16.70 -14.63
C PRO A 78 -0.14 -17.98 -13.85
N LEU A 79 -1.11 -17.87 -12.94
CA LEU A 79 -1.90 -19.00 -12.51
C LEU A 79 -2.64 -19.57 -13.73
N THR A 80 -2.58 -20.89 -13.86
CA THR A 80 -3.20 -21.63 -14.98
C THR A 80 -4.13 -22.74 -14.50
N GLU A 81 -4.11 -23.06 -13.21
CA GLU A 81 -4.92 -24.12 -12.62
C GLU A 81 -6.32 -23.59 -12.31
N ASP A 82 -7.33 -24.29 -12.84
CA ASP A 82 -8.75 -24.00 -12.62
C ASP A 82 -9.17 -22.54 -12.89
N CYS A 83 -8.52 -21.89 -13.86
CA CYS A 83 -8.80 -20.52 -14.23
C CYS A 83 -9.94 -20.43 -15.26
N ALA A 84 -10.97 -19.64 -14.95
CA ALA A 84 -12.06 -19.32 -15.86
C ALA A 84 -12.22 -17.80 -16.02
N PRO A 85 -12.61 -17.29 -17.20
CA PRO A 85 -12.92 -15.87 -17.37
C PRO A 85 -13.98 -15.42 -16.37
N GLY A 86 -13.78 -14.26 -15.75
CA GLY A 86 -14.73 -13.73 -14.79
C GLY A 86 -14.65 -12.22 -14.64
N LYS A 87 -15.50 -11.69 -13.77
CA LYS A 87 -15.57 -10.25 -13.47
C LYS A 87 -15.44 -10.05 -11.97
N GLY A 88 -14.22 -10.28 -11.47
CA GLY A 88 -13.89 -10.05 -10.07
C GLY A 88 -13.98 -8.56 -9.74
N LEU A 89 -14.57 -8.23 -8.59
CA LEU A 89 -14.46 -6.88 -8.02
C LEU A 89 -13.11 -6.76 -7.31
N THR A 90 -12.44 -5.63 -7.49
CA THR A 90 -11.18 -5.32 -6.83
C THR A 90 -11.44 -4.96 -5.36
N ASN A 91 -10.73 -5.57 -4.42
CA ASN A 91 -10.77 -5.16 -3.02
C ASN A 91 -9.83 -3.96 -2.75
N SER A 92 -9.85 -3.41 -1.54
CA SER A 92 -9.01 -2.26 -1.14
C SER A 92 -7.52 -2.53 -1.34
N THR A 93 -7.09 -3.72 -0.95
CA THR A 93 -5.69 -4.16 -1.01
C THR A 93 -5.19 -4.24 -2.46
N VAL A 94 -6.01 -4.76 -3.36
CA VAL A 94 -5.75 -4.80 -4.81
C VAL A 94 -5.77 -3.42 -5.42
N SER A 95 -6.66 -2.56 -4.96
CA SER A 95 -6.75 -1.19 -5.46
C SER A 95 -5.42 -0.47 -5.25
N LEU A 96 -4.72 -0.70 -4.12
CA LEU A 96 -3.38 -0.17 -3.89
C LEU A 96 -2.36 -0.66 -4.93
N LEU A 97 -2.41 -1.93 -5.30
CA LEU A 97 -1.52 -2.51 -6.32
C LEU A 97 -1.83 -2.01 -7.73
N MET A 98 -3.11 -1.75 -8.03
CA MET A 98 -3.59 -1.28 -9.33
C MET A 98 -3.33 0.21 -9.60
N LEU A 99 -2.95 1.01 -8.60
CA LEU A 99 -2.65 2.44 -8.76
C LEU A 99 -1.41 2.75 -9.63
N GLN A 100 -0.75 1.73 -10.20
CA GLN A 100 0.47 1.88 -11.01
C GLN A 100 0.21 2.26 -12.49
N ASP A 101 -0.98 2.77 -12.83
CA ASP A 101 -1.38 3.19 -14.20
C ASP A 101 -1.25 2.11 -15.29
N VAL A 102 -1.11 0.83 -14.92
CA VAL A 102 -1.07 -0.29 -15.86
C VAL A 102 -2.48 -0.84 -16.06
N GLY A 103 -3.00 -0.73 -17.27
CA GLY A 103 -4.34 -1.21 -17.63
C GLY A 103 -4.50 -2.72 -17.45
N ILE A 104 -5.73 -3.15 -17.11
CA ILE A 104 -6.11 -4.56 -17.00
C ILE A 104 -6.62 -5.05 -18.35
N GLU A 105 -6.05 -6.15 -18.84
CA GLU A 105 -6.45 -6.76 -20.12
C GLU A 105 -7.44 -7.90 -19.94
N ASP A 106 -7.22 -8.73 -18.92
CA ASP A 106 -8.02 -9.92 -18.65
C ASP A 106 -8.16 -10.15 -17.14
N VAL A 107 -9.30 -10.72 -16.74
CA VAL A 107 -9.58 -11.09 -15.35
C VAL A 107 -10.16 -12.50 -15.31
N GLN A 108 -9.55 -13.34 -14.49
CA GLN A 108 -9.89 -14.75 -14.35
C GLN A 108 -10.09 -15.10 -12.87
N GLN A 109 -10.99 -16.05 -12.60
CA GLN A 109 -11.08 -16.70 -11.30
C GLN A 109 -10.36 -18.04 -11.38
N CYS A 110 -9.31 -18.21 -10.57
CA CYS A 110 -8.50 -19.41 -10.46
C CYS A 110 -8.76 -20.05 -9.09
N GLY A 111 -9.77 -20.92 -9.02
CA GLY A 111 -10.28 -21.47 -7.75
C GLY A 111 -10.81 -20.36 -6.82
N ASN A 112 -10.13 -20.16 -5.68
CA ASN A 112 -10.51 -19.18 -4.65
C ASN A 112 -9.86 -17.80 -4.82
N VAL A 113 -9.07 -17.62 -5.87
CA VAL A 113 -8.26 -16.43 -6.11
C VAL A 113 -8.68 -15.82 -7.45
N TRP A 114 -8.85 -14.51 -7.48
CA TRP A 114 -8.92 -13.74 -8.71
C TRP A 114 -7.51 -13.43 -9.20
N GLN A 115 -7.32 -13.48 -10.51
CA GLN A 115 -6.11 -13.03 -11.19
C GLN A 115 -6.49 -12.00 -12.25
N ALA A 116 -5.68 -10.96 -12.39
CA ALA A 116 -5.72 -10.04 -13.51
C ALA A 116 -4.39 -10.03 -14.25
N THR A 117 -4.44 -10.01 -15.58
CA THR A 117 -3.28 -9.73 -16.44
C THR A 117 -3.25 -8.25 -16.75
N GLN A 118 -2.08 -7.64 -16.56
CA GLN A 118 -1.84 -6.24 -16.84
C GLN A 118 -1.17 -6.06 -18.21
N ALA A 119 -1.37 -4.89 -18.84
CA ALA A 119 -0.88 -4.59 -20.19
C ALA A 119 0.65 -4.58 -20.33
N ASP A 120 1.40 -4.54 -19.23
CA ASP A 120 2.85 -4.64 -19.21
C ASP A 120 3.36 -6.09 -19.06
N GLY A 121 2.45 -7.07 -19.05
CA GLY A 121 2.74 -8.49 -18.88
C GLY A 121 2.94 -8.94 -17.43
N SER A 122 2.71 -8.06 -16.45
CA SER A 122 2.62 -8.44 -15.04
C SER A 122 1.23 -8.96 -14.68
N TYR A 123 1.13 -9.55 -13.48
CA TYR A 123 -0.09 -10.15 -12.97
C TYR A 123 -0.39 -9.61 -11.57
N ILE A 124 -1.68 -9.53 -11.25
CA ILE A 124 -2.18 -9.25 -9.90
C ILE A 124 -3.09 -10.39 -9.47
N ALA A 125 -3.01 -10.82 -8.22
CA ALA A 125 -3.89 -11.83 -7.64
C ALA A 125 -4.44 -11.39 -6.28
N TRP A 126 -5.66 -11.79 -5.98
CA TRP A 126 -6.33 -11.49 -4.72
C TRP A 126 -7.37 -12.53 -4.36
N ASN A 127 -7.67 -12.66 -3.08
CA ASN A 127 -8.79 -13.51 -2.67
C ASN A 127 -10.09 -12.98 -3.26
N ALA A 128 -10.95 -13.90 -3.72
CA ALA A 128 -12.36 -13.58 -3.84
C ALA A 128 -12.87 -13.16 -2.46
N ALA A 129 -13.49 -11.99 -2.36
CA ALA A 129 -14.24 -11.62 -1.17
C ALA A 129 -15.21 -12.77 -0.83
N PRO A 130 -15.40 -13.11 0.46
CA PRO A 130 -16.26 -14.21 0.86
C PRO A 130 -17.70 -14.07 0.35
#